data_AF-A0A7M1B2B5-F1
#
_entry.id   AF-A0A7M1B2B5-F1
#
_cell.length_a   1.000
_cell.length_b   1.000
_cell.length_c   1.000
_cell.angle_alpha   90.00
_cell.angle_beta   90.00
_cell.angle_gamma   90.00
#
_symmetry.space_group_name_H-M   'P 1'
#
loop_
_entity.id
_entity.type
_entity.pdbx_description
1 polymer ?
#
loop_
_entity_poly.entity_id
_entity_poly.type
_entity_poly.pdbx_seq_one_letter_code
_entity_poly.pdbx_strand_id
1 'polypeptide(L)'
;MRSNLIPAMVTILAMILFSGCVASSPKTPQELHSYSVVEFFDDIGLDEDKDKGYFVHHATKSTKLDATGEWTREYKKHFKTQFQNYCVSQGGKVMDSDAFITKLYPITKHSTKARVLVSSKLGQFIKGYKFASKLCVVDDRAIFGYNFSLKHKDYTGKGVIREQIDKDALSVSPVLQYAYNNMQKNSWYNIDTYAVAINKSDWIEANMFVISALSHFQAERKATPSKKEYPQSKSGFRRF
;
A
#
# COMPACT_ATOMS: atom_id res chain seq x y z
N MET A 1 -15.73 80.43 17.45
CA MET A 1 -16.22 79.30 18.27
C MET A 1 -16.80 78.25 17.34
N ARG A 2 -16.35 76.99 17.47
CA ARG A 2 -16.92 75.76 16.85
C ARG A 2 -16.78 75.64 15.32
N SER A 3 -16.37 74.54 14.70
CA SER A 3 -15.69 73.30 15.11
C SER A 3 -15.31 72.57 13.81
N ASN A 4 -14.14 71.92 13.81
CA ASN A 4 -13.63 71.07 12.74
C ASN A 4 -14.55 69.87 12.47
N LEU A 5 -14.74 69.51 11.20
CA LEU A 5 -15.25 68.21 10.78
C LEU A 5 -14.52 67.77 9.50
N ILE A 6 -13.50 66.93 9.69
CA ILE A 6 -12.86 66.13 8.64
C ILE A 6 -13.68 64.83 8.56
N PRO A 7 -14.23 64.43 7.40
CA PRO A 7 -14.76 63.09 7.23
C PRO A 7 -13.58 62.15 6.95
N ALA A 8 -13.19 61.37 7.95
CA ALA A 8 -12.34 60.19 7.75
C ALA A 8 -13.20 59.09 7.11
N MET A 9 -13.01 58.84 5.81
CA MET A 9 -13.43 57.59 5.20
C MET A 9 -12.58 56.46 5.79
N VAL A 10 -13.13 55.71 6.73
CA VAL A 10 -12.55 54.44 7.17
C VAL A 10 -12.97 53.37 6.15
N THR A 11 -12.08 53.06 5.22
CA THR A 11 -12.19 51.87 4.38
C THR A 11 -11.95 50.65 5.27
N ILE A 12 -13.02 49.99 5.71
CA ILE A 12 -12.93 48.69 6.38
C ILE A 12 -12.60 47.65 5.31
N LEU A 13 -11.31 47.38 5.14
CA LEU A 13 -10.81 46.25 4.38
C LEU A 13 -11.15 44.99 5.18
N ALA A 14 -12.28 44.36 4.88
CA ALA A 14 -12.62 43.04 5.38
C ALA A 14 -11.65 42.02 4.76
N MET A 15 -10.50 41.80 5.41
CA MET A 15 -9.70 40.61 5.16
C MET A 15 -10.48 39.42 5.69
N ILE A 16 -11.28 38.82 4.81
CA ILE A 16 -11.85 37.52 5.06
C ILE A 16 -10.71 36.51 4.93
N LEU A 17 -10.04 36.24 6.05
CA LEU A 17 -9.13 35.11 6.20
C LEU A 17 -9.96 33.83 6.14
N PHE A 18 -10.26 33.38 4.93
CA PHE A 18 -10.63 31.98 4.71
C PHE A 18 -9.37 31.16 4.97
N SER A 19 -9.26 30.61 6.17
CA SER A 19 -8.39 29.48 6.50
C SER A 19 -8.93 28.21 5.84
N GLY A 20 -9.11 28.25 4.52
CA GLY A 20 -9.23 27.04 3.72
C GLY A 20 -7.84 26.43 3.64
N CYS A 21 -7.71 25.13 3.90
CA CYS A 21 -6.53 24.38 3.53
C CYS A 21 -6.25 24.64 2.04
N VAL A 22 -5.31 25.54 1.76
CA VAL A 22 -4.79 25.75 0.41
C VAL A 22 -4.12 24.43 0.07
N ALA A 23 -4.74 23.64 -0.81
CA ALA A 23 -4.08 22.47 -1.38
C ALA A 23 -2.73 22.96 -1.91
N SER A 24 -1.63 22.43 -1.37
CA SER A 24 -0.29 22.80 -1.80
C SER A 24 -0.23 22.72 -3.32
N SER A 25 0.30 23.77 -3.97
CA SER A 25 0.47 23.73 -5.42
C SER A 25 1.31 22.52 -5.80
N PRO A 26 0.99 21.81 -6.91
CA PRO A 26 1.74 20.64 -7.32
C PRO A 26 3.20 21.01 -7.53
N LYS A 27 4.10 20.29 -6.83
CA LYS A 27 5.54 20.55 -6.86
C LYS A 27 6.17 20.21 -8.21
N THR A 28 7.16 20.99 -8.57
CA THR A 28 7.99 20.77 -9.76
C THR A 28 8.91 19.56 -9.58
N PRO A 29 9.35 18.91 -10.67
CA PRO A 29 10.34 17.85 -10.58
C PRO A 29 11.65 18.26 -9.91
N GLN A 30 12.11 19.51 -10.07
CA GLN A 30 13.31 20.00 -9.38
C GLN A 30 13.12 20.08 -7.86
N GLU A 31 11.96 20.56 -7.40
CA GLU A 31 11.65 20.59 -5.97
C GLU A 31 11.62 19.17 -5.41
N LEU A 32 10.91 18.25 -6.09
CA LEU A 32 10.83 16.84 -5.69
C LEU A 32 12.20 16.13 -5.70
N HIS A 33 13.11 16.52 -6.59
CA HIS A 33 14.46 15.94 -6.63
C HIS A 33 15.23 16.18 -5.33
N SER A 34 15.03 17.36 -4.72
CA SER A 34 15.71 17.74 -3.48
C SER A 34 15.15 17.04 -2.22
N TYR A 35 13.98 16.42 -2.32
CA TYR A 35 13.30 15.82 -1.17
C TYR A 35 13.88 14.45 -0.86
N SER A 36 14.17 14.20 0.41
CA SER A 36 14.28 12.84 0.92
C SER A 36 12.95 12.09 0.78
N VAL A 37 13.00 10.76 0.80
CA VAL A 37 11.81 9.91 0.69
C VAL A 37 10.81 10.22 1.81
N VAL A 38 11.32 10.48 3.02
CA VAL A 38 10.49 10.77 4.21
C VAL A 38 9.85 12.15 4.07
N GLU A 39 10.61 13.19 3.72
CA GLU A 39 10.04 14.53 3.48
C GLU A 39 8.97 14.52 2.38
N PHE A 40 9.16 13.71 1.34
CA PHE A 40 8.15 13.51 0.32
C PHE A 40 6.89 12.85 0.88
N PHE A 41 7.01 11.81 1.72
CA PHE A 41 5.85 11.16 2.34
C PHE A 41 5.08 12.10 3.26
N ASP A 42 5.79 12.85 4.10
CA ASP A 42 5.19 13.85 4.99
C ASP A 42 4.43 14.91 4.18
N ASP A 43 5.01 15.38 3.07
CA ASP A 43 4.39 16.39 2.20
C ASP A 43 3.10 15.94 1.52
N ILE A 44 3.01 14.67 1.13
CA ILE A 44 1.78 14.10 0.55
C ILE A 44 0.83 13.57 1.63
N GLY A 45 1.11 13.86 2.90
CA GLY A 45 0.24 13.60 4.05
C GLY A 45 0.20 12.15 4.50
N LEU A 46 1.29 11.39 4.37
CA LEU A 46 1.39 10.09 5.05
C LEU A 46 2.09 10.25 6.39
N ASP A 47 1.52 9.62 7.42
CA ASP A 47 2.07 9.63 8.77
C ASP A 47 2.87 8.35 9.05
N GLU A 48 3.99 8.47 9.76
CA GLU A 48 4.79 7.31 10.16
C GLU A 48 4.15 6.50 11.30
N ASP A 49 3.86 5.22 11.05
CA ASP A 49 3.62 4.23 12.10
C ASP A 49 4.97 3.68 12.58
N LYS A 50 5.55 4.33 13.61
CA LYS A 50 6.90 4.01 14.14
C LYS A 50 7.05 2.54 14.54
N ASP A 51 5.99 1.96 15.10
CA ASP A 51 6.00 0.56 15.55
C ASP A 51 6.10 -0.39 14.36
N LYS A 52 5.43 -0.08 13.26
CA LYS A 52 5.40 -0.95 12.07
C LYS A 52 6.39 -0.57 10.97
N GLY A 53 7.03 0.60 11.07
CA GLY A 53 8.06 1.08 10.14
C GLY A 53 7.54 1.31 8.73
N TYR A 54 6.32 1.82 8.62
CA TYR A 54 5.73 2.25 7.35
C TYR A 54 4.97 3.56 7.57
N PHE A 55 4.75 4.28 6.48
CA PHE A 55 3.96 5.49 6.40
C PHE A 55 2.56 5.15 5.92
N VAL A 56 1.54 5.79 6.48
CA VAL A 56 0.14 5.51 6.16
C VAL A 56 -0.71 6.75 6.08
N HIS A 57 -1.61 6.79 5.11
CA HIS A 57 -2.72 7.72 5.07
C HIS A 57 -4.04 6.96 5.01
N HIS A 58 -4.98 7.33 5.87
CA HIS A 58 -6.30 6.70 5.99
C HIS A 58 -7.37 7.63 5.44
N ALA A 59 -8.04 7.21 4.37
CA ALA A 59 -9.16 7.94 3.82
C ALA A 59 -10.45 7.13 3.96
N THR A 60 -11.46 7.72 4.61
CA THR A 60 -12.77 7.09 4.83
C THR A 60 -13.86 7.87 4.11
N LYS A 61 -14.67 7.19 3.30
CA LYS A 61 -15.82 7.81 2.61
C LYS A 61 -17.03 6.90 2.67
N SER A 62 -18.22 7.49 2.79
CA SER A 62 -19.48 6.75 2.82
C SER A 62 -19.85 6.22 1.43
N THR A 63 -20.24 4.94 1.35
CA THR A 63 -20.65 4.21 0.13
C THR A 63 -21.76 4.93 -0.65
N LYS A 64 -22.62 5.71 0.03
CA LYS A 64 -23.66 6.51 -0.61
C LYS A 64 -23.12 7.59 -1.57
N LEU A 65 -21.92 8.11 -1.30
CA LEU A 65 -21.31 9.20 -2.09
C LEU A 65 -20.40 8.68 -3.21
N ASP A 66 -19.99 7.41 -3.15
CA ASP A 66 -19.01 6.81 -4.06
C ASP A 66 -19.44 5.43 -4.56
N ALA A 67 -20.75 5.16 -4.63
CA ALA A 67 -21.34 3.90 -5.10
C ALA A 67 -20.86 3.46 -6.50
N THR A 68 -20.34 4.39 -7.31
CA THR A 68 -19.74 4.18 -8.63
C THR A 68 -18.26 3.80 -8.58
N GLY A 69 -17.62 3.85 -7.40
CA GLY A 69 -16.18 3.63 -7.20
C GLY A 69 -15.29 4.78 -7.69
N GLU A 70 -15.87 5.89 -8.15
CA GLU A 70 -15.12 7.01 -8.75
C GLU A 70 -14.16 7.67 -7.76
N TRP A 71 -14.61 7.98 -6.55
CA TRP A 71 -13.73 8.57 -5.53
C TRP A 71 -12.53 7.66 -5.20
N THR A 72 -12.74 6.35 -5.10
CA THR A 72 -11.64 5.39 -4.89
C THR A 72 -10.62 5.44 -6.03
N ARG A 73 -11.10 5.57 -7.28
CA ARG A 73 -10.25 5.67 -8.47
C ARG A 73 -9.46 6.97 -8.45
N GLU A 74 -10.10 8.09 -8.16
CA GLU A 74 -9.47 9.41 -8.08
C GLU A 74 -8.42 9.48 -6.97
N TYR A 75 -8.76 8.97 -5.78
CA TYR A 75 -7.84 8.88 -4.64
C TYR A 75 -6.59 8.07 -5.00
N LYS A 76 -6.76 6.86 -5.55
CA LYS A 76 -5.63 6.03 -5.99
C LYS A 76 -4.84 6.69 -7.12
N LYS A 77 -5.52 7.39 -8.05
CA LYS A 77 -4.88 8.11 -9.15
C LYS A 77 -4.00 9.24 -8.61
N HIS A 78 -4.49 10.02 -7.66
CA HIS A 78 -3.74 11.09 -7.00
C HIS A 78 -2.41 10.58 -6.44
N PHE A 79 -2.45 9.59 -5.54
CA PHE A 79 -1.23 9.04 -4.94
C PHE A 79 -0.31 8.36 -5.96
N LYS A 80 -0.86 7.62 -6.94
CA LYS A 80 -0.05 7.02 -8.02
C LYS A 80 0.72 8.09 -8.80
N THR A 81 0.08 9.20 -9.11
CA THR A 81 0.73 10.32 -9.80
C THR A 81 1.83 10.93 -8.94
N GLN A 82 1.59 11.16 -7.64
CA GLN A 82 2.62 11.69 -6.73
C GLN A 82 3.84 10.75 -6.63
N PHE A 83 3.61 9.46 -6.37
CA PHE A 83 4.68 8.46 -6.32
C PHE A 83 5.46 8.37 -7.63
N GLN A 84 4.76 8.40 -8.77
CA GLN A 84 5.40 8.35 -10.08
C GLN A 84 6.27 9.58 -10.33
N ASN A 85 5.76 10.78 -10.04
CA ASN A 85 6.46 12.04 -10.24
C ASN A 85 7.73 12.11 -9.39
N TYR A 86 7.62 11.78 -8.10
CA TYR A 86 8.77 11.71 -7.21
C TYR A 86 9.78 10.67 -7.70
N CYS A 87 9.34 9.46 -8.06
CA CYS A 87 10.24 8.43 -8.57
C CYS A 87 11.01 8.86 -9.82
N VAL A 88 10.34 9.49 -10.78
CA VAL A 88 10.97 10.03 -12.00
C VAL A 88 11.94 11.16 -11.67
N SER A 89 11.60 12.03 -10.72
CA SER A 89 12.51 13.10 -10.28
C SER A 89 13.82 12.55 -9.70
N GLN A 90 13.78 11.34 -9.11
CA GLN A 90 14.96 10.63 -8.60
C GLN A 90 15.69 9.81 -9.68
N GLY A 91 15.33 9.96 -10.96
CA GLY A 91 15.90 9.18 -12.08
C GLY A 91 15.41 7.72 -12.13
N GLY A 92 14.34 7.41 -11.38
CA GLY A 92 13.83 6.07 -11.22
C GLY A 92 12.60 5.74 -12.06
N LYS A 93 12.11 4.51 -11.87
CA LYS A 93 10.84 4.05 -12.41
C LYS A 93 10.07 3.20 -11.40
N VAL A 94 8.75 3.31 -11.44
CA VAL A 94 7.87 2.46 -10.63
C VAL A 94 7.73 1.08 -11.30
N MET A 95 7.95 0.03 -10.52
CA MET A 95 7.86 -1.36 -10.95
C MET A 95 6.99 -2.18 -9.98
N ASP A 96 6.38 -3.25 -10.48
CA ASP A 96 5.83 -4.29 -9.61
C ASP A 96 6.94 -4.96 -8.81
N SER A 97 6.70 -5.19 -7.51
CA SER A 97 7.66 -5.83 -6.60
C SER A 97 8.12 -7.20 -7.14
N ASP A 98 7.18 -8.01 -7.62
CA ASP A 98 7.47 -9.31 -8.25
C ASP A 98 8.33 -9.19 -9.52
N ALA A 99 8.07 -8.17 -10.35
CA ALA A 99 8.82 -7.95 -11.58
C ALA A 99 10.25 -7.49 -11.27
N PHE A 100 10.41 -6.62 -10.27
CA PHE A 100 11.71 -6.18 -9.79
C PHE A 100 12.53 -7.32 -9.17
N ILE A 101 11.92 -8.12 -8.29
CA ILE A 101 12.54 -9.33 -7.72
C ILE A 101 12.98 -10.29 -8.82
N THR A 102 12.13 -10.53 -9.83
CA THR A 102 12.46 -11.42 -10.95
C THR A 102 13.60 -10.86 -11.81
N LYS A 103 13.69 -9.53 -11.96
CA LYS A 103 14.79 -8.87 -12.66
C LYS A 103 16.12 -9.03 -11.92
N LEU A 104 16.13 -8.74 -10.62
CA LEU A 104 17.35 -8.78 -9.79
C LEU A 104 17.84 -10.19 -9.53
N TYR A 105 16.91 -11.10 -9.28
CA TYR A 105 17.19 -12.49 -9.01
C TYR A 105 16.48 -13.30 -10.10
N PRO A 106 17.19 -13.77 -11.14
CA PRO A 106 16.64 -14.59 -12.22
C PRO A 106 16.21 -15.97 -11.71
N ILE A 107 15.18 -15.98 -10.87
CA ILE A 107 14.55 -17.16 -10.32
C ILE A 107 13.65 -17.71 -11.43
N THR A 108 13.66 -19.02 -11.66
CA THR A 108 12.74 -19.64 -12.62
C THR A 108 11.30 -19.25 -12.26
N LYS A 109 10.51 -18.83 -13.27
CA LYS A 109 9.17 -18.20 -13.15
C LYS A 109 8.17 -18.92 -12.23
N HIS A 110 8.43 -20.15 -11.81
CA HIS A 110 7.55 -21.00 -11.01
C HIS A 110 8.08 -21.39 -9.62
N SER A 111 9.23 -20.89 -9.17
CA SER A 111 9.74 -21.21 -7.83
C SER A 111 9.11 -20.32 -6.75
N THR A 112 7.89 -20.66 -6.33
CA THR A 112 7.18 -19.99 -5.22
C THR A 112 8.05 -19.95 -3.95
N LYS A 113 8.79 -21.03 -3.67
CA LYS A 113 9.69 -21.11 -2.51
C LYS A 113 10.81 -20.06 -2.55
N ALA A 114 11.45 -19.87 -3.71
CA ALA A 114 12.51 -18.88 -3.85
C ALA A 114 11.97 -17.45 -3.75
N ARG A 115 10.78 -17.17 -4.31
CA ARG A 115 10.13 -15.86 -4.16
C ARG A 115 9.77 -15.54 -2.71
N VAL A 116 9.24 -16.52 -1.99
CA VAL A 116 8.94 -16.41 -0.55
C VAL A 116 10.21 -16.16 0.24
N LEU A 117 11.30 -16.88 -0.07
CA LEU A 117 12.61 -16.68 0.57
C LEU A 117 13.13 -15.25 0.35
N VAL A 118 13.14 -14.76 -0.90
CA VAL A 118 13.57 -13.39 -1.21
C VAL A 118 12.72 -12.37 -0.47
N SER A 119 11.39 -12.48 -0.55
CA SER A 119 10.47 -11.55 0.13
C SER A 119 10.64 -11.58 1.64
N SER A 120 10.86 -12.76 2.22
CA SER A 120 11.12 -12.93 3.66
C SER A 120 12.43 -12.26 4.08
N LYS A 121 13.51 -12.41 3.29
CA LYS A 121 14.79 -11.76 3.58
C LYS A 121 14.70 -10.25 3.44
N LEU A 122 14.08 -9.75 2.38
CA LEU A 122 13.83 -8.30 2.23
C LEU A 122 13.03 -7.76 3.42
N GLY A 123 11.97 -8.46 3.87
CA GLY A 123 11.18 -8.05 5.03
C GLY A 123 11.86 -8.20 6.40
N GLN A 124 12.98 -8.94 6.51
CA GLN A 124 13.77 -9.02 7.75
C GLN A 124 14.61 -7.76 7.97
N PHE A 125 15.14 -7.18 6.90
CA PHE A 125 16.03 -6.01 6.96
C PHE A 125 15.30 -4.70 6.66
N ILE A 126 14.30 -4.73 5.77
CA ILE A 126 13.51 -3.55 5.38
C ILE A 126 12.17 -3.63 6.10
N LYS A 127 12.06 -2.90 7.21
CA LYS A 127 10.83 -2.82 8.00
C LYS A 127 9.67 -2.36 7.11
N GLY A 128 8.51 -3.01 7.26
CA GLY A 128 7.33 -2.68 6.45
C GLY A 128 7.33 -3.20 4.99
N TYR A 129 8.43 -3.77 4.46
CA TYR A 129 8.55 -4.17 3.04
C TYR A 129 7.37 -5.01 2.52
N LYS A 130 6.84 -5.92 3.35
CA LYS A 130 5.69 -6.78 3.01
C LYS A 130 4.41 -6.02 2.62
N PHE A 131 4.32 -4.74 2.97
CA PHE A 131 3.19 -3.89 2.61
C PHE A 131 3.35 -3.22 1.25
N ALA A 132 4.54 -3.23 0.64
CA ALA A 132 4.79 -2.64 -0.67
C ALA A 132 4.50 -3.63 -1.81
N SER A 133 3.66 -3.23 -2.75
CA SER A 133 3.37 -3.99 -3.99
C SER A 133 4.01 -3.36 -5.22
N LYS A 134 4.22 -2.04 -5.18
CA LYS A 134 4.95 -1.25 -6.18
C LYS A 134 6.21 -0.67 -5.54
N LEU A 135 7.30 -0.61 -6.30
CA LEU A 135 8.59 -0.09 -5.85
C LEU A 135 9.07 0.99 -6.79
N CYS A 136 9.62 2.07 -6.26
CA CYS A 136 10.44 2.99 -7.04
C CYS A 136 11.87 2.48 -7.10
N VAL A 137 12.35 2.20 -8.30
CA VAL A 137 13.67 1.63 -8.56
C VAL A 137 14.56 2.66 -9.24
N VAL A 138 15.72 2.93 -8.63
CA VAL A 138 16.80 3.78 -9.14
C VAL A 138 18.07 2.94 -9.13
N ASP A 139 18.74 2.80 -10.28
CA ASP A 139 20.00 2.02 -10.41
C ASP A 139 19.92 0.63 -9.75
N ASP A 140 18.88 -0.13 -10.06
CA ASP A 140 18.63 -1.48 -9.53
C ASP A 140 18.45 -1.58 -8.01
N ARG A 141 18.21 -0.45 -7.36
CA ARG A 141 17.86 -0.35 -5.94
C ARG A 141 16.46 0.19 -5.77
N ALA A 142 15.67 -0.44 -4.91
CA ALA A 142 14.41 0.15 -4.46
C ALA A 142 14.68 1.25 -3.43
N ILE A 143 14.16 2.45 -3.65
CA ILE A 143 14.30 3.59 -2.71
C ILE A 143 13.03 3.81 -1.89
N PHE A 144 11.88 3.40 -2.40
CA PHE A 144 10.65 3.28 -1.63
C PHE A 144 9.70 2.25 -2.24
N GLY A 145 8.72 1.83 -1.44
CA GLY A 145 7.61 1.00 -1.89
C GLY A 145 6.26 1.54 -1.44
N TYR A 146 5.19 1.21 -2.16
CA TYR A 146 3.83 1.61 -1.78
C TYR A 146 2.78 0.57 -2.18
N ASN A 147 1.60 0.67 -1.57
CA ASN A 147 0.42 -0.13 -1.88
C ASN A 147 -0.86 0.57 -1.42
N PHE A 148 -2.01 0.11 -1.93
CA PHE A 148 -3.32 0.54 -1.47
C PHE A 148 -4.10 -0.66 -0.94
N SER A 149 -4.71 -0.53 0.23
CA SER A 149 -5.73 -1.46 0.71
C SER A 149 -7.10 -0.81 0.65
N LEU A 150 -8.12 -1.59 0.33
CA LEU A 150 -9.52 -1.18 0.39
C LEU A 150 -10.21 -2.09 1.40
N LYS A 151 -10.81 -1.50 2.42
CA LYS A 151 -11.60 -2.19 3.43
C LYS A 151 -13.02 -1.64 3.42
N HIS A 152 -14.00 -2.55 3.42
CA HIS A 152 -15.40 -2.20 3.58
C HIS A 152 -15.74 -2.26 5.08
N LYS A 153 -16.34 -1.19 5.62
CA LYS A 153 -16.88 -1.15 6.98
C LYS A 153 -18.39 -0.91 6.92
N ASP A 154 -19.13 -1.75 7.64
CA ASP A 154 -20.55 -1.56 7.91
C ASP A 154 -20.73 -0.68 9.18
N TYR A 155 -21.68 0.26 9.15
CA TYR A 155 -22.02 1.18 10.26
C TYR A 155 -22.30 0.50 11.61
N THR A 156 -22.72 -0.77 11.61
CA THR A 156 -22.93 -1.52 12.87
C THR A 156 -21.66 -1.72 13.70
N GLY A 157 -20.47 -1.43 13.15
CA GLY A 157 -19.18 -1.57 13.85
C GLY A 157 -18.77 -3.02 14.13
N LYS A 158 -19.67 -3.97 13.91
CA LYS A 158 -19.48 -5.43 14.11
C LYS A 158 -19.22 -6.18 12.82
N GLY A 159 -19.24 -5.49 11.67
CA GLY A 159 -19.15 -6.14 10.36
C GLY A 159 -20.31 -7.10 10.19
N VAL A 160 -21.50 -6.56 9.86
CA VAL A 160 -22.59 -7.42 9.43
C VAL A 160 -22.14 -8.17 8.18
N ILE A 161 -21.67 -9.39 8.39
CA ILE A 161 -21.43 -10.36 7.35
C ILE A 161 -22.81 -10.93 7.07
N ARG A 162 -23.36 -10.62 5.89
CA ARG A 162 -24.71 -11.03 5.48
C ARG A 162 -24.95 -12.53 5.67
N GLU A 163 -23.89 -13.32 5.57
CA GLU A 163 -23.87 -14.79 5.72
C GLU A 163 -23.90 -15.26 7.19
N GLN A 164 -23.59 -14.40 8.15
CA GLN A 164 -23.52 -14.73 9.59
C GLN A 164 -24.69 -14.18 10.40
N ILE A 165 -25.61 -13.45 9.78
CA ILE A 165 -26.83 -13.04 10.47
C ILE A 165 -27.79 -14.22 10.51
N ASP A 166 -28.13 -14.63 11.72
CA ASP A 166 -29.25 -15.52 11.97
C ASP A 166 -30.54 -14.88 11.41
N LYS A 167 -31.13 -15.55 10.43
CA LYS A 167 -32.37 -15.08 9.77
C LYS A 167 -33.52 -14.99 10.75
N ASP A 168 -33.49 -15.76 11.83
CA ASP A 168 -34.52 -15.71 12.87
C ASP A 168 -34.37 -14.42 13.70
N ALA A 169 -33.14 -13.95 13.97
CA ALA A 169 -32.89 -12.69 14.66
C ALA A 169 -33.34 -11.44 13.86
N LEU A 170 -33.41 -11.54 12.51
CA LEU A 170 -33.95 -10.47 11.67
C LEU A 170 -35.46 -10.29 11.83
N SER A 171 -36.19 -11.34 12.21
CA SER A 171 -37.65 -11.29 12.38
C SER A 171 -38.09 -10.63 13.69
N VAL A 172 -37.19 -10.58 14.68
CA VAL A 172 -37.50 -10.11 16.05
C VAL A 172 -37.07 -8.66 16.29
N SER A 173 -36.15 -8.12 15.49
CA SER A 173 -35.64 -6.76 15.66
C SER A 173 -35.82 -5.92 14.39
N PRO A 174 -36.82 -5.01 14.37
CA PRO A 174 -37.03 -4.08 13.25
C PRO A 174 -35.80 -3.24 12.92
N VAL A 175 -34.96 -2.93 13.92
CA VAL A 175 -33.71 -2.18 13.74
C VAL A 175 -32.65 -3.01 12.99
N LEU A 176 -32.48 -4.29 13.37
CA LEU A 176 -31.59 -5.22 12.64
C LEU A 176 -32.10 -5.48 11.22
N GLN A 177 -33.42 -5.62 11.05
CA GLN A 177 -34.04 -5.81 9.75
C GLN A 177 -33.84 -4.59 8.84
N TYR A 178 -34.03 -3.37 9.38
CA TYR A 178 -33.75 -2.14 8.66
C TYR A 178 -32.27 -2.00 8.29
N ALA A 179 -31.35 -2.31 9.21
CA ALA A 179 -29.91 -2.29 8.95
C ALA A 179 -29.50 -3.29 7.87
N TYR A 180 -30.02 -4.53 7.93
CA TYR A 180 -29.81 -5.57 6.92
C TYR A 180 -30.33 -5.15 5.54
N ASN A 181 -31.54 -4.59 5.48
CA ASN A 181 -32.16 -4.15 4.23
C ASN A 181 -31.51 -2.89 3.64
N ASN A 182 -30.78 -2.11 4.44
CA ASN A 182 -30.14 -0.85 4.03
C ASN A 182 -28.61 -0.89 4.17
N MET A 183 -28.00 -2.08 4.23
CA MET A 183 -26.57 -2.29 4.48
C MET A 183 -25.68 -1.43 3.57
N GLN A 184 -25.93 -1.46 2.24
CA GLN A 184 -25.16 -0.66 1.27
C GLN A 184 -25.30 0.86 1.46
N LYS A 185 -26.42 1.34 2.02
CA LYS A 185 -26.65 2.77 2.28
C LYS A 185 -25.96 3.24 3.56
N ASN A 186 -25.55 2.31 4.42
CA ASN A 186 -24.88 2.55 5.70
C ASN A 186 -23.41 2.06 5.69
N SER A 187 -22.85 1.78 4.51
CA SER A 187 -21.47 1.32 4.38
C SER A 187 -20.49 2.48 4.22
N TRP A 188 -19.24 2.23 4.59
CA TRP A 188 -18.10 3.11 4.38
C TRP A 188 -16.95 2.32 3.75
N TYR A 189 -16.23 2.95 2.84
CA TYR A 189 -14.98 2.46 2.30
C TYR A 189 -13.82 3.17 3.00
N ASN A 190 -12.91 2.37 3.54
CA ASN A 190 -11.62 2.82 4.03
C ASN A 190 -10.57 2.46 2.98
N ILE A 191 -9.89 3.46 2.45
CA ILE A 191 -8.71 3.28 1.63
C ILE A 191 -7.50 3.63 2.47
N ASP A 192 -6.62 2.66 2.65
CA ASP A 192 -5.34 2.87 3.29
C ASP A 192 -4.28 2.97 2.19
N THR A 193 -3.54 4.08 2.14
CA THR A 193 -2.30 4.19 1.35
C THR A 193 -1.14 3.84 2.27
N TYR A 194 -0.37 2.81 1.95
CA TYR A 194 0.84 2.45 2.67
C TYR A 194 2.06 2.82 1.84
N ALA A 195 3.10 3.34 2.48
CA ALA A 195 4.40 3.54 1.88
C ALA A 195 5.53 3.15 2.83
N VAL A 196 6.67 2.75 2.28
CA VAL A 196 7.84 2.30 3.03
C VAL A 196 9.06 2.98 2.43
N ALA A 197 9.80 3.72 3.27
CA ALA A 197 11.09 4.26 2.90
C ALA A 197 12.14 3.14 2.99
N ILE A 198 12.99 3.02 1.98
CA ILE A 198 13.99 1.95 1.92
C ILE A 198 15.38 2.57 2.02
N ASN A 199 16.02 2.42 3.18
CA ASN A 199 17.37 2.91 3.39
C ASN A 199 18.37 2.13 2.53
N LYS A 200 19.42 2.83 2.10
CA LYS A 200 20.48 2.24 1.28
C LYS A 200 21.21 1.12 2.02
N SER A 201 21.49 1.29 3.31
CA SER A 201 22.14 0.28 4.16
C SER A 201 21.32 -1.00 4.22
N ASP A 202 20.04 -0.88 4.56
CA ASP A 202 19.12 -2.00 4.77
C ASP A 202 18.94 -2.77 3.46
N TRP A 203 18.86 -2.05 2.33
CA TRP A 203 18.84 -2.66 1.00
C TRP A 203 20.09 -3.46 0.69
N ILE A 204 21.28 -2.89 0.92
CA ILE A 204 22.56 -3.55 0.65
C ILE A 204 22.69 -4.82 1.50
N GLU A 205 22.38 -4.72 2.79
CA GLU A 205 22.41 -5.86 3.70
C GLU A 205 21.43 -6.94 3.26
N ALA A 206 20.16 -6.58 3.03
CA ALA A 206 19.15 -7.52 2.56
C ALA A 206 19.57 -8.24 1.27
N ASN A 207 20.10 -7.50 0.30
CA ASN A 207 20.54 -8.03 -0.98
C ASN A 207 21.67 -9.06 -0.81
N MET A 208 22.65 -8.81 0.06
CA MET A 208 23.71 -9.78 0.38
C MET A 208 23.14 -11.09 0.94
N PHE A 209 22.21 -11.01 1.88
CA PHE A 209 21.57 -12.19 2.46
C PHE A 209 20.66 -12.93 1.47
N VAL A 210 19.99 -12.23 0.56
CA VAL A 210 19.22 -12.85 -0.51
C VAL A 210 20.13 -13.64 -1.44
N ILE A 211 21.22 -13.04 -1.92
CA ILE A 211 22.18 -13.69 -2.82
C ILE A 211 22.76 -14.95 -2.16
N SER A 212 23.19 -14.83 -0.90
CA SER A 212 23.69 -15.97 -0.13
C SER A 212 22.62 -17.08 -0.01
N ALA A 213 21.40 -16.75 0.40
CA ALA A 213 20.34 -17.73 0.58
C ALA A 213 19.95 -18.42 -0.74
N LEU A 214 19.93 -17.69 -1.86
CA LEU A 214 19.63 -18.26 -3.18
C LEU A 214 20.74 -19.20 -3.67
N SER A 215 22.01 -18.93 -3.36
CA SER A 215 23.12 -19.83 -3.70
C SER A 215 23.00 -21.18 -3.00
N HIS A 216 22.66 -21.19 -1.71
CA HIS A 216 22.37 -22.42 -0.96
C HIS A 216 21.17 -23.18 -1.53
N PHE A 217 20.09 -22.46 -1.88
CA PHE A 217 18.90 -23.06 -2.47
C PHE A 217 19.18 -23.75 -3.82
N GLN A 218 20.09 -23.20 -4.63
CA GLN A 218 20.52 -23.83 -5.88
C GLN A 218 21.42 -25.05 -5.65
N ALA A 219 22.29 -25.01 -4.63
CA ALA A 219 23.14 -26.13 -4.25
C ALA A 219 22.32 -27.34 -3.75
N GLU A 220 21.32 -27.11 -2.89
CA GLU A 220 20.41 -28.15 -2.40
C GLU A 220 19.60 -28.81 -3.53
N ARG A 221 19.16 -28.02 -4.52
CA ARG A 221 18.49 -28.55 -5.72
C ARG A 221 19.37 -29.47 -6.55
N LYS A 222 20.67 -29.17 -6.66
CA LYS A 222 21.65 -30.04 -7.33
C LYS A 222 22.00 -31.27 -6.49
N ALA A 223 21.95 -31.15 -5.17
CA ALA A 223 22.25 -32.24 -4.24
C ALA A 223 21.07 -33.19 -3.98
N THR A 224 19.86 -32.84 -4.42
CA THR A 224 18.72 -33.77 -4.34
C THR A 224 18.86 -34.79 -5.47
N PRO A 225 19.06 -36.10 -5.20
CA PRO A 225 19.18 -37.08 -6.26
C PRO A 225 17.89 -37.11 -7.08
N SER A 226 18.01 -37.05 -8.40
CA SER A 226 16.90 -37.38 -9.30
C SER A 226 16.31 -38.72 -8.85
N LYS A 227 14.99 -38.75 -8.66
CA LYS A 227 14.15 -39.92 -8.37
C LYS A 227 14.91 -41.25 -8.49
N LYS A 228 15.12 -41.95 -7.38
CA LYS A 228 15.32 -43.40 -7.44
C LYS A 228 14.11 -43.97 -8.19
N GLU A 229 14.31 -44.41 -9.42
CA GLU A 229 13.41 -45.36 -10.05
C GLU A 229 13.40 -46.60 -9.14
N TYR A 230 12.30 -46.81 -8.43
CA TYR A 230 12.08 -48.09 -7.80
C TYR A 230 11.91 -49.11 -8.92
N PRO A 231 12.70 -50.19 -8.96
CA PRO A 231 12.46 -51.25 -9.93
C PRO A 231 11.05 -51.79 -9.67
N GLN A 232 10.20 -51.76 -10.70
CA GLN A 232 8.91 -52.44 -10.67
C GLN A 232 9.16 -53.93 -10.44
N SER A 233 8.92 -54.41 -9.22
CA SER A 233 8.92 -55.84 -8.95
C SER A 233 7.72 -56.47 -9.66
N LYS A 234 7.97 -57.17 -10.77
CA LYS A 234 7.05 -58.19 -11.29
C LYS A 234 7.04 -59.35 -10.30
N SER A 235 6.16 -59.27 -9.29
CA SER A 235 5.85 -60.41 -8.42
C SER A 235 4.44 -60.86 -8.73
N GLY A 236 4.34 -61.87 -9.59
CA GLY A 236 3.13 -62.66 -9.75
C GLY A 236 2.97 -63.57 -8.53
N PHE A 237 1.93 -63.32 -7.75
CA PHE A 237 1.35 -64.30 -6.84
C PHE A 237 -0.08 -64.56 -7.29
N ARG A 238 -0.28 -65.65 -8.02
CA ARG A 238 -1.62 -66.21 -8.26
C ARG A 238 -2.10 -66.81 -6.95
N ARG A 239 -3.34 -66.50 -6.56
CA ARG A 239 -4.06 -67.22 -5.51
C ARG A 239 -4.88 -68.34 -6.17
N PHE A 240 -4.75 -69.53 -5.54
CA PHE A 240 -5.46 -70.79 -5.74
C PHE A 240 -5.13 -71.56 -7.03
#